data_AF-A0A955B9A5-F1
#
_entry.id   AF-A0A955B9A5-F1
#
_cell.length_a   1.000
_cell.length_b   1.000
_cell.length_c   1.000
_cell.angle_alpha   90.00
_cell.angle_beta   90.00
_cell.angle_gamma   90.00
#
_symmetry.space_group_name_H-M   'P 1'
#
loop_
_entity.id
_entity.type
_entity.pdbx_description
1 polymer ?
#
loop_
_entity_poly.entity_id
_entity_poly.type
_entity_poly.pdbx_seq_one_letter_code
_entity_poly.pdbx_strand_id
1 'polypeptide(L)'
;TVFVVNQYQDATGISRGRTLQARGGANWLHGLWSGNVSSYADGFIGDNPVAPFNYTVIADTTGTPAGDSTLFVNNVDVTTNGSPVGNPGQLGLVGGGGFAEYSDADIAEVVVYNRVLSDTELTDVRNFLYSKYDSPAWPPPPPMATVNFGEIATFTGGDAGEGLDLAGNFAYAINVGGPGGNVVGTATFSDGSEAGMAGGSSAGASITDANEILEWHPDGEYGDTADDDNLEAVMTSIRWNQPPGLDIDLNVEAGQEYKLQLLFAESCCDRGFDISIEGEVGVDNFNIQRTQGGINNGAMGVVYSHSFTASDDVLNINLGGVNIDAGDNNPILNGLTLEVVPEPSGLSLILLGLLGILTRRRR
;
A
#
# COMPACT_ATOMS: atom_id res chain seq x y z
N THR A 1 23.23 16.39 -21.16
CA THR A 1 22.72 15.06 -20.78
C THR A 1 23.67 14.40 -19.80
N VAL A 2 23.15 13.68 -18.81
CA VAL A 2 23.92 12.96 -17.80
C VAL A 2 23.41 11.54 -17.69
N PHE A 3 24.33 10.58 -17.61
CA PHE A 3 24.07 9.17 -17.26
C PHE A 3 24.83 8.82 -16.00
N VAL A 4 24.26 7.96 -15.17
CA VAL A 4 24.94 7.35 -14.02
C VAL A 4 24.64 5.86 -13.95
N VAL A 5 25.68 5.06 -13.72
CA VAL A 5 25.59 3.63 -13.42
C VAL A 5 25.93 3.44 -11.95
N ASN A 6 24.96 3.00 -11.15
CA ASN A 6 25.08 2.90 -9.71
C ASN A 6 24.22 1.76 -9.13
N GLN A 7 24.45 1.39 -7.87
CA GLN A 7 23.63 0.39 -7.18
C GLN A 7 23.70 0.57 -5.66
N TYR A 8 22.67 0.14 -4.94
CA TYR A 8 22.76 -0.19 -3.52
C TYR A 8 23.16 -1.66 -3.36
N GLN A 9 24.13 -1.98 -2.49
CA GLN A 9 24.58 -3.37 -2.31
C GLN A 9 23.66 -4.21 -1.42
N ASP A 10 23.21 -3.71 -0.28
CA ASP A 10 22.38 -4.49 0.64
C ASP A 10 21.40 -3.59 1.37
N ALA A 11 20.42 -4.18 2.08
CA ALA A 11 19.45 -3.45 2.90
C ALA A 11 20.04 -2.88 4.19
N THR A 12 21.19 -3.40 4.63
CA THR A 12 21.84 -3.03 5.89
C THR A 12 22.69 -1.78 5.81
N GLY A 13 22.96 -1.28 4.60
CA GLY A 13 23.57 0.01 4.35
C GLY A 13 22.76 1.13 4.99
N ILE A 14 23.42 1.93 5.84
CA ILE A 14 22.78 2.94 6.68
C ILE A 14 22.69 4.31 6.00
N SER A 15 23.31 4.52 4.83
CA SER A 15 23.44 5.83 4.21
C SER A 15 22.86 5.86 2.79
N ARG A 16 21.63 6.37 2.65
CA ARG A 16 20.90 6.44 1.37
C ARG A 16 20.83 7.85 0.79
N GLY A 17 21.91 8.62 0.89
CA GLY A 17 21.98 9.96 0.31
C GLY A 17 22.13 9.97 -1.21
N ARG A 18 22.55 11.11 -1.76
CA ARG A 18 22.62 11.34 -3.22
C ARG A 18 23.85 10.66 -3.81
N THR A 19 23.70 9.93 -4.91
CA THR A 19 24.85 9.42 -5.69
C THR A 19 25.49 10.49 -6.57
N LEU A 20 24.68 11.25 -7.31
CA LEU A 20 25.13 12.40 -8.11
C LEU A 20 24.32 13.63 -7.75
N GLN A 21 25.01 14.75 -7.50
CA GLN A 21 24.37 16.00 -7.08
C GLN A 21 25.15 17.22 -7.54
N ALA A 22 24.51 18.39 -7.52
CA ALA A 22 25.21 19.65 -7.76
C ALA A 22 26.09 20.04 -6.57
N ARG A 23 27.23 20.69 -6.87
CA ARG A 23 28.18 21.22 -5.88
C ARG A 23 27.93 22.70 -5.56
N GLY A 24 27.39 23.45 -6.51
CA GLY A 24 27.20 24.91 -6.42
C GLY A 24 25.98 25.38 -5.64
N GLY A 25 25.32 24.50 -4.88
CA GLY A 25 24.13 24.82 -4.07
C GLY A 25 22.80 24.77 -4.84
N ALA A 26 22.80 24.57 -6.15
CA ALA A 26 21.57 24.24 -6.88
C ALA A 26 21.00 22.93 -6.33
N ASN A 27 19.69 22.88 -6.05
CA ASN A 27 19.09 21.63 -5.60
C ASN A 27 18.84 20.75 -6.83
N TRP A 28 19.84 19.92 -7.12
CA TRP A 28 19.82 19.01 -8.26
C TRP A 28 20.42 17.67 -7.86
N LEU A 29 19.79 16.59 -8.29
CA LEU A 29 20.29 15.23 -8.09
C LEU A 29 19.90 14.33 -9.26
N HIS A 30 20.68 13.28 -9.46
CA HIS A 30 20.37 12.21 -10.40
C HIS A 30 20.97 10.87 -9.94
N GLY A 31 20.28 9.75 -10.18
CA GLY A 31 20.71 8.42 -9.73
C GLY A 31 20.00 8.01 -8.44
N LEU A 32 20.69 7.42 -7.48
CA LEU A 32 20.09 6.96 -6.22
C LEU A 32 20.01 8.05 -5.16
N TRP A 33 18.87 8.10 -4.45
CA TRP A 33 18.60 8.94 -3.28
C TRP A 33 17.41 8.39 -2.48
N SER A 34 17.52 8.37 -1.15
CA SER A 34 16.50 7.95 -0.18
C SER A 34 15.92 6.54 -0.44
N GLY A 35 16.74 5.61 -0.95
CA GLY A 35 16.29 4.25 -1.29
C GLY A 35 15.60 4.14 -2.66
N ASN A 36 15.57 5.23 -3.44
CA ASN A 36 14.90 5.31 -4.74
C ASN A 36 15.88 5.67 -5.86
N VAL A 37 15.47 5.42 -7.10
CA VAL A 37 16.08 6.03 -8.29
C VAL A 37 15.37 7.35 -8.54
N SER A 38 16.08 8.46 -8.43
CA SER A 38 15.50 9.80 -8.40
C SER A 38 16.19 10.75 -9.35
N SER A 39 15.44 11.74 -9.84
CA SER A 39 15.98 12.89 -10.55
C SER A 39 15.22 14.13 -10.12
N TYR A 40 15.97 15.14 -9.68
CA TYR A 40 15.41 16.39 -9.17
C TYR A 40 16.12 17.58 -9.81
N ALA A 41 15.34 18.55 -10.27
CA ALA A 41 15.82 19.76 -10.92
C ALA A 41 14.90 20.94 -10.54
N ASP A 42 15.03 21.43 -9.29
CA ASP A 42 14.06 22.34 -8.64
C ASP A 42 12.62 21.79 -8.59
N GLY A 43 12.49 20.48 -8.75
CA GLY A 43 11.26 19.68 -8.73
C GLY A 43 11.57 18.23 -9.11
N PHE A 44 10.80 17.27 -8.62
CA PHE A 44 10.95 15.86 -9.01
C PHE A 44 10.44 15.64 -10.44
N ILE A 45 11.21 14.86 -11.20
CA ILE A 45 10.96 14.61 -12.63
C ILE A 45 10.12 13.34 -12.86
N GLY A 46 10.17 12.39 -11.94
CA GLY A 46 9.47 11.10 -12.04
C GLY A 46 8.97 10.61 -10.69
N ASP A 47 8.38 9.41 -10.69
CA ASP A 47 7.75 8.78 -9.52
C ASP A 47 8.76 8.26 -8.47
N ASN A 48 10.06 8.49 -8.70
CA ASN A 48 11.16 8.04 -7.86
C ASN A 48 11.01 6.56 -7.43
N PRO A 49 11.02 5.61 -8.37
CA PRO A 49 10.75 4.22 -8.01
C PRO A 49 11.82 3.66 -7.07
N VAL A 50 11.41 2.74 -6.20
CA VAL A 50 12.30 2.07 -5.22
C VAL A 50 13.47 1.41 -5.95
N ALA A 51 14.68 1.63 -5.45
CA ALA A 51 15.90 1.06 -6.00
C ALA A 51 16.16 -0.33 -5.36
N PRO A 52 16.18 -1.42 -6.15
CA PRO A 52 16.49 -2.74 -5.60
C PRO A 52 17.95 -2.85 -5.15
N PHE A 53 18.21 -3.77 -4.22
CA PHE A 53 19.58 -4.09 -3.76
C PHE A 53 20.28 -5.07 -4.72
N ASN A 54 21.61 -5.01 -4.78
CA ASN A 54 22.43 -5.80 -5.70
C ASN A 54 21.96 -5.72 -7.16
N TYR A 55 21.50 -4.52 -7.55
CA TYR A 55 20.84 -4.31 -8.82
C TYR A 55 21.46 -3.10 -9.51
N THR A 56 22.11 -3.34 -10.65
CA THR A 56 22.70 -2.27 -11.46
C THR A 56 21.59 -1.36 -12.00
N VAL A 57 21.61 -0.11 -11.56
CA VAL A 57 20.77 0.96 -12.06
C VAL A 57 21.56 1.79 -13.05
N ILE A 58 21.04 1.92 -14.27
CA ILE A 58 21.50 2.85 -15.28
C ILE A 58 20.40 3.89 -15.44
N ALA A 59 20.65 5.05 -14.85
CA ALA A 59 19.75 6.19 -14.93
C ALA A 59 20.29 7.24 -15.89
N ASP A 60 19.40 7.87 -16.65
CA ASP A 60 19.74 9.06 -17.42
C ASP A 60 18.72 10.17 -17.31
N THR A 61 19.24 11.39 -17.38
CA THR A 61 18.45 12.60 -17.42
C THR A 61 18.98 13.56 -18.47
N THR A 62 18.04 14.18 -19.18
CA THR A 62 18.29 15.27 -20.08
C THR A 62 17.52 16.48 -19.61
N GLY A 63 18.01 17.68 -19.92
CA GLY A 63 17.10 18.78 -20.20
C GLY A 63 16.96 18.82 -21.71
N THR A 64 15.76 18.94 -22.26
CA THR A 64 15.53 19.07 -23.69
C THR A 64 15.83 20.49 -24.16
N PRO A 65 16.11 20.72 -25.46
CA PRO A 65 16.17 22.08 -26.00
C PRO A 65 14.83 22.83 -25.89
N ALA A 66 13.73 22.10 -25.69
CA ALA A 66 12.38 22.63 -25.46
C ALA A 66 12.11 23.00 -23.99
N GLY A 67 12.95 22.54 -23.06
CA GLY A 67 12.86 22.87 -21.64
C GLY A 67 12.20 21.81 -20.74
N ASP A 68 12.06 20.57 -21.20
CA ASP A 68 11.57 19.44 -20.38
C ASP A 68 12.70 18.56 -19.88
N SER A 69 12.61 18.04 -18.66
CA SER A 69 13.49 17.02 -18.12
C SER A 69 12.97 15.61 -18.32
N THR A 70 13.87 14.63 -18.33
CA THR A 70 13.52 13.20 -18.41
C THR A 70 14.16 12.40 -17.29
N LEU A 71 13.56 11.27 -16.92
CA LEU A 71 14.16 10.23 -16.09
C LEU A 71 13.92 8.86 -16.74
N PHE A 72 14.99 8.27 -17.27
CA PHE A 72 14.98 6.88 -17.74
C PHE A 72 15.75 6.00 -16.75
N VAL A 73 15.26 4.78 -16.54
CA VAL A 73 15.86 3.78 -15.66
C VAL A 73 15.81 2.42 -16.34
N ASN A 74 16.98 1.81 -16.59
CA ASN A 74 17.11 0.48 -17.22
C ASN A 74 16.15 0.25 -18.42
N ASN A 75 16.19 1.19 -19.37
CA ASN A 75 15.41 1.21 -20.61
C ASN A 75 13.92 1.55 -20.47
N VAL A 76 13.47 1.94 -19.28
CA VAL A 76 12.08 2.38 -19.01
C VAL A 76 12.07 3.89 -18.79
N ASP A 77 11.15 4.59 -19.45
CA ASP A 77 10.84 5.99 -19.14
C ASP A 77 9.95 6.05 -17.91
N VAL A 78 10.44 6.63 -16.80
CA VAL A 78 9.69 6.81 -15.55
C VAL A 78 9.41 8.29 -15.27
N THR A 79 9.45 9.13 -16.32
CA THR A 79 9.13 10.55 -16.24
C THR A 79 7.63 10.74 -16.01
N THR A 80 7.25 11.45 -14.94
CA THR A 80 5.85 11.82 -14.66
C THR A 80 5.62 13.32 -14.63
N ASN A 81 6.69 14.10 -14.46
CA ASN A 81 6.66 15.55 -14.61
C ASN A 81 7.95 16.05 -15.28
N GLY A 82 7.89 16.26 -16.60
CA GLY A 82 9.03 16.81 -17.34
C GLY A 82 9.24 18.32 -17.14
N SER A 83 8.30 19.05 -16.53
CA SER A 83 8.38 20.52 -16.44
C SER A 83 9.58 21.08 -15.64
N PRO A 84 10.04 20.44 -14.54
CA PRO A 84 11.18 20.94 -13.78
C PRO A 84 12.45 20.96 -14.62
N VAL A 85 13.21 22.05 -14.55
CA VAL A 85 14.50 22.21 -15.21
C VAL A 85 15.50 22.78 -14.24
N GLY A 86 16.75 22.34 -14.35
CA GLY A 86 17.79 22.72 -13.41
C GLY A 86 19.16 22.73 -14.07
N ASN A 87 20.03 23.59 -13.56
CA ASN A 87 21.43 23.65 -13.96
C ASN A 87 22.31 23.19 -12.79
N PRO A 88 22.83 21.94 -12.81
CA PRO A 88 23.65 21.46 -11.71
C PRO A 88 24.99 22.19 -11.57
N GLY A 89 25.43 22.93 -12.60
CA GLY A 89 26.75 23.54 -12.63
C GLY A 89 27.85 22.49 -12.50
N GLN A 90 28.60 22.55 -11.39
CA GLN A 90 29.59 21.52 -11.07
C GLN A 90 28.91 20.31 -10.44
N LEU A 91 29.19 19.11 -10.96
CA LEU A 91 28.73 17.86 -10.38
C LEU A 91 29.65 17.41 -9.23
N GLY A 92 29.05 16.83 -8.21
CA GLY A 92 29.70 16.15 -7.11
C GLY A 92 29.14 14.73 -6.95
N LEU A 93 30.03 13.79 -6.65
CA LEU A 93 29.67 12.41 -6.34
C LEU A 93 29.53 12.25 -4.84
N VAL A 94 28.44 11.63 -4.39
CA VAL A 94 28.21 11.31 -2.98
C VAL A 94 28.44 12.55 -2.10
N GLY A 95 29.30 12.48 -1.08
CA GLY A 95 29.62 13.60 -0.19
C GLY A 95 30.40 14.75 -0.82
N GLY A 96 30.78 14.66 -2.10
CA GLY A 96 31.48 15.72 -2.83
C GLY A 96 30.57 16.82 -3.39
N GLY A 97 29.25 16.69 -3.24
CA GLY A 97 28.28 17.70 -3.65
C GLY A 97 28.02 18.80 -2.62
N GLY A 98 26.97 19.59 -2.87
CA GLY A 98 26.58 20.72 -2.03
C GLY A 98 25.74 20.33 -0.82
N PHE A 99 25.18 19.11 -0.79
CA PHE A 99 24.32 18.62 0.28
C PHE A 99 25.00 17.53 1.11
N ALA A 100 24.80 17.58 2.42
CA ALA A 100 25.31 16.61 3.39
C ALA A 100 24.48 15.31 3.42
N GLU A 101 24.23 14.74 2.24
CA GLU A 101 23.44 13.53 2.01
C GLU A 101 24.36 12.44 1.45
N TYR A 102 25.07 11.76 2.35
CA TYR A 102 26.04 10.72 2.00
C TYR A 102 25.35 9.42 1.59
N SER A 103 25.93 8.73 0.61
CA SER A 103 25.48 7.44 0.13
C SER A 103 26.58 6.39 0.25
N ASP A 104 26.19 5.18 0.61
CA ASP A 104 27.01 3.96 0.53
C ASP A 104 26.86 3.21 -0.80
N ALA A 105 26.15 3.79 -1.76
CA ALA A 105 25.98 3.22 -3.09
C ALA A 105 27.31 3.13 -3.86
N ASP A 106 27.42 2.12 -4.69
CA ASP A 106 28.48 2.04 -5.69
C ASP A 106 28.14 2.92 -6.88
N ILE A 107 29.16 3.55 -7.45
CA ILE A 107 29.06 4.25 -8.74
C ILE A 107 30.11 3.65 -9.67
N ALA A 108 29.66 2.98 -10.73
CA ALA A 108 30.53 2.33 -11.69
C ALA A 108 30.96 3.27 -12.83
N GLU A 109 30.07 4.15 -13.29
CA GLU A 109 30.34 5.09 -14.38
C GLU A 109 29.41 6.31 -14.34
N VAL A 110 29.94 7.47 -14.71
CA VAL A 110 29.16 8.71 -14.95
C VAL A 110 29.58 9.26 -16.30
N VAL A 111 28.61 9.45 -17.20
CA VAL A 111 28.84 9.99 -18.54
C VAL A 111 28.15 11.35 -18.65
N VAL A 112 28.90 12.39 -19.03
CA VAL A 112 28.39 13.76 -19.10
C VAL A 112 28.61 14.32 -20.49
N TYR A 113 27.54 14.79 -21.11
CA TYR A 113 27.56 15.49 -22.38
C TYR A 113 27.28 16.97 -22.16
N ASN A 114 28.09 17.83 -22.77
CA ASN A 114 27.96 19.30 -22.76
C ASN A 114 26.83 19.83 -23.65
N ARG A 115 25.96 18.96 -24.14
CA ARG A 115 24.78 19.27 -24.95
C ARG A 115 23.66 18.30 -24.63
N VAL A 116 22.49 18.59 -25.19
CA VAL A 116 21.40 17.63 -25.24
C VAL A 116 21.68 16.63 -26.36
N LEU A 117 21.56 15.34 -26.05
CA LEU A 117 21.59 14.26 -27.03
C LEU A 117 20.23 14.13 -27.69
N SER A 118 20.22 13.83 -28.99
CA SER A 118 19.00 13.42 -29.70
C SER A 118 18.52 12.03 -29.24
N ASP A 119 17.27 11.68 -29.54
CA ASP A 119 16.70 10.36 -29.17
C ASP A 119 17.55 9.20 -29.69
N THR A 120 18.06 9.28 -30.92
CA THR A 120 18.97 8.27 -31.48
C THR A 120 20.26 8.16 -30.69
N GLU A 121 20.87 9.28 -30.32
CA GLU A 121 22.11 9.29 -29.53
C GLU A 121 21.88 8.79 -28.10
N LEU A 122 20.73 9.13 -27.50
CA LEU A 122 20.32 8.59 -26.20
C LEU A 122 20.20 7.07 -26.28
N THR A 123 19.47 6.56 -27.26
CA THR A 123 19.32 5.11 -27.51
C THR A 123 20.68 4.43 -27.71
N ASP A 124 21.59 5.03 -28.45
CA ASP A 124 22.92 4.45 -28.68
C ASP A 124 23.75 4.36 -27.38
N VAL A 125 23.76 5.42 -26.56
CA VAL A 125 24.46 5.43 -25.26
C VAL A 125 23.82 4.45 -24.28
N ARG A 126 22.48 4.43 -24.23
CA ARG A 126 21.70 3.47 -23.43
C ARG A 126 22.06 2.04 -23.78
N ASN A 127 21.99 1.67 -25.06
CA ASN A 127 22.34 0.33 -25.54
C ASN A 127 23.78 -0.05 -25.20
N PHE A 128 24.72 0.90 -25.32
CA PHE A 128 26.11 0.68 -24.93
C PHE A 128 26.24 0.38 -23.44
N LEU A 129 25.65 1.20 -22.57
CA LEU A 129 25.72 1.01 -21.11
C LEU A 129 25.00 -0.27 -20.68
N TYR A 130 23.82 -0.56 -21.24
CA TYR A 130 23.07 -1.78 -20.95
C TYR A 130 23.86 -3.03 -21.32
N SER A 131 24.50 -3.03 -22.50
CA SER A 131 25.35 -4.14 -22.92
C SER A 131 26.63 -4.26 -22.10
N LYS A 132 27.23 -3.13 -21.67
CA LYS A 132 28.49 -3.13 -20.92
C LYS A 132 28.34 -3.68 -19.51
N TYR A 133 27.22 -3.35 -18.86
CA TYR A 133 26.96 -3.69 -17.46
C TYR A 133 25.97 -4.85 -17.27
N ASP A 134 25.59 -5.53 -18.36
CA ASP A 134 24.60 -6.60 -18.36
C ASP A 134 23.34 -6.18 -17.59
N SER A 135 22.80 -5.01 -17.97
CA SER A 135 21.76 -4.35 -17.19
C SER A 135 20.53 -5.23 -17.11
N PRO A 136 20.05 -5.56 -15.90
CA PRO A 136 18.78 -6.25 -15.76
C PRO A 136 17.65 -5.35 -16.30
N ALA A 137 16.59 -5.98 -16.83
CA ALA A 137 15.35 -5.26 -17.15
C ALA A 137 14.81 -4.63 -15.87
N TRP A 138 14.44 -3.34 -15.93
CA TRP A 138 13.82 -2.66 -14.79
C TRP A 138 12.67 -3.52 -14.27
N PRO A 139 12.67 -3.94 -12.99
CA PRO A 139 11.56 -4.72 -12.48
C PRO A 139 10.29 -3.89 -12.69
N PRO A 140 9.17 -4.51 -13.08
CA PRO A 140 7.91 -3.81 -13.00
C PRO A 140 7.77 -3.25 -11.58
N PRO A 141 7.07 -2.11 -11.39
CA PRO A 141 6.65 -1.75 -10.05
C PRO A 141 6.00 -3.00 -9.45
N PRO A 142 6.25 -3.31 -8.17
CA PRO A 142 5.61 -4.45 -7.53
C PRO A 142 4.12 -4.45 -7.85
N PRO A 143 3.53 -5.60 -8.22
CA PRO A 143 2.17 -5.69 -8.69
C PRO A 143 1.29 -4.87 -7.77
N MET A 144 0.57 -3.92 -8.36
CA MET A 144 -0.50 -3.27 -7.63
C MET A 144 -1.51 -4.34 -7.26
N ALA A 145 -2.10 -4.19 -6.08
CA ALA A 145 -3.18 -5.03 -5.62
C ALA A 145 -4.22 -5.18 -6.75
N THR A 146 -4.45 -6.41 -7.19
CA THR A 146 -5.46 -6.71 -8.19
C THR A 146 -6.74 -7.07 -7.47
N VAL A 147 -7.69 -6.13 -7.48
CA VAL A 147 -9.01 -6.33 -6.85
C VAL A 147 -9.90 -7.07 -7.84
N ASN A 148 -10.15 -8.36 -7.58
CA ASN A 148 -11.10 -9.18 -8.34
C ASN A 148 -12.54 -8.90 -7.89
N PHE A 149 -12.74 -8.69 -6.58
CA PHE A 149 -14.01 -8.27 -6.00
C PHE A 149 -13.82 -7.64 -4.60
N GLY A 150 -14.83 -6.89 -4.15
CA GLY A 150 -14.71 -6.03 -2.98
C GLY A 150 -14.02 -4.71 -3.33
N GLU A 151 -13.54 -4.01 -2.31
CA GLU A 151 -12.92 -2.69 -2.43
C GLU A 151 -11.77 -2.57 -1.43
N ILE A 152 -10.66 -1.98 -1.86
CA ILE A 152 -9.57 -1.54 -0.98
C ILE A 152 -9.62 -0.02 -0.94
N ALA A 153 -9.68 0.53 0.27
CA ALA A 153 -9.67 1.97 0.52
C ALA A 153 -8.82 2.30 1.76
N THR A 154 -8.57 3.58 1.98
CA THR A 154 -8.03 4.08 3.25
C THR A 154 -9.14 4.68 4.09
N PHE A 155 -8.90 4.74 5.40
CA PHE A 155 -9.72 5.48 6.34
C PHE A 155 -8.84 6.37 7.21
N THR A 156 -9.40 7.49 7.66
CA THR A 156 -8.70 8.45 8.51
C THR A 156 -9.21 8.47 9.94
N GLY A 157 -10.41 7.92 10.21
CA GLY A 157 -10.97 7.86 11.55
C GLY A 157 -12.29 7.13 11.69
N GLY A 158 -12.84 7.19 12.90
CA GLY A 158 -14.01 6.45 13.35
C GLY A 158 -15.32 7.17 13.06
N ASP A 159 -15.26 8.47 12.72
CA ASP A 159 -16.43 9.28 12.45
C ASP A 159 -17.05 9.01 11.07
N ALA A 160 -18.34 9.37 10.95
CA ALA A 160 -19.07 9.24 9.70
C ALA A 160 -18.46 10.10 8.57
N GLY A 161 -18.02 9.44 7.51
CA GLY A 161 -17.41 10.08 6.34
C GLY A 161 -15.89 9.95 6.28
N GLU A 162 -15.27 9.27 7.24
CA GLU A 162 -13.82 9.10 7.34
C GLU A 162 -13.31 7.75 6.81
N GLY A 163 -14.16 7.03 6.06
CA GLY A 163 -13.77 5.87 5.26
C GLY A 163 -14.32 4.52 5.73
N LEU A 164 -14.79 4.43 6.98
CA LEU A 164 -15.40 3.20 7.52
C LEU A 164 -16.94 3.28 7.55
N ASP A 165 -17.60 2.11 7.49
CA ASP A 165 -19.04 1.95 7.67
C ASP A 165 -19.30 1.35 9.05
N LEU A 166 -19.33 2.21 10.08
CA LEU A 166 -19.47 1.82 11.49
C LEU A 166 -20.87 2.15 12.05
N ALA A 167 -21.84 2.37 11.17
CA ALA A 167 -23.22 2.71 11.52
C ALA A 167 -24.20 1.67 10.96
N GLY A 168 -24.44 0.62 11.73
CA GLY A 168 -25.23 -0.52 11.29
C GLY A 168 -25.58 -1.49 12.40
N ASN A 169 -26.11 -2.64 11.98
CA ASN A 169 -26.36 -3.78 12.86
C ASN A 169 -25.25 -4.83 12.68
N PHE A 170 -24.26 -4.80 13.55
CA PHE A 170 -23.10 -5.68 13.45
C PHE A 170 -23.36 -7.05 14.08
N ALA A 171 -23.22 -8.11 13.29
CA ALA A 171 -23.10 -9.47 13.80
C ALA A 171 -21.74 -9.66 14.49
N TYR A 172 -20.70 -9.05 13.93
CA TYR A 172 -19.35 -9.05 14.50
C TYR A 172 -18.73 -7.65 14.42
N ALA A 173 -18.05 -7.27 15.48
CA ALA A 173 -17.01 -6.25 15.50
C ALA A 173 -15.94 -6.78 16.47
N ILE A 174 -14.72 -7.01 16.00
CA ILE A 174 -13.69 -7.73 16.78
C ILE A 174 -12.38 -6.93 16.76
N ASN A 175 -11.85 -6.64 17.95
CA ASN A 175 -10.48 -6.14 18.11
C ASN A 175 -9.54 -7.35 18.07
N VAL A 176 -9.00 -7.67 16.90
CA VAL A 176 -8.52 -9.02 16.57
C VAL A 176 -7.32 -9.45 17.41
N GLY A 177 -6.44 -8.54 17.80
CA GLY A 177 -5.32 -8.82 18.72
C GLY A 177 -5.52 -8.30 20.14
N GLY A 178 -6.66 -7.68 20.45
CA GLY A 178 -6.80 -6.78 21.59
C GLY A 178 -8.06 -7.00 22.41
N PRO A 179 -8.16 -6.31 23.56
CA PRO A 179 -9.31 -6.43 24.45
C PRO A 179 -10.58 -5.83 23.80
N GLY A 180 -11.73 -6.30 24.27
CA GLY A 180 -13.02 -5.74 23.87
C GLY A 180 -13.43 -4.52 24.69
N GLY A 181 -14.54 -3.91 24.27
CA GLY A 181 -15.18 -2.78 24.96
C GLY A 181 -15.08 -1.45 24.23
N ASN A 182 -14.26 -1.36 23.18
CA ASN A 182 -14.24 -0.19 22.30
C ASN A 182 -15.56 -0.08 21.53
N VAL A 183 -16.11 1.13 21.48
CA VAL A 183 -17.33 1.42 20.72
C VAL A 183 -16.99 2.51 19.71
N VAL A 184 -17.23 2.24 18.44
CA VAL A 184 -17.03 3.20 17.34
C VAL A 184 -18.31 3.25 16.54
N GLY A 185 -18.99 4.40 16.52
CA GLY A 185 -20.33 4.51 15.96
C GLY A 185 -21.32 3.59 16.67
N THR A 186 -21.85 2.58 15.96
CA THR A 186 -22.70 1.52 16.54
C THR A 186 -21.98 0.17 16.68
N ALA A 187 -20.74 0.05 16.21
CA ALA A 187 -19.93 -1.15 16.37
C ALA A 187 -19.38 -1.22 17.80
N THR A 188 -19.63 -2.34 18.50
CA THR A 188 -19.03 -2.63 19.81
C THR A 188 -18.05 -3.77 19.63
N PHE A 189 -16.76 -3.45 19.69
CA PHE A 189 -15.69 -4.41 19.45
C PHE A 189 -15.54 -5.38 20.62
N SER A 190 -15.66 -6.67 20.34
CA SER A 190 -15.39 -7.75 21.29
C SER A 190 -13.89 -8.06 21.36
N ASP A 191 -13.51 -8.79 22.42
CA ASP A 191 -12.14 -9.23 22.65
C ASP A 191 -11.76 -10.34 21.66
N GLY A 192 -10.86 -10.03 20.74
CA GLY A 192 -10.31 -10.96 19.75
C GLY A 192 -8.96 -11.56 20.16
N SER A 193 -8.39 -11.16 21.30
CA SER A 193 -7.13 -11.72 21.80
C SER A 193 -7.21 -13.23 22.02
N GLU A 194 -6.06 -13.92 22.14
CA GLU A 194 -6.02 -15.38 22.24
C GLU A 194 -6.80 -15.85 23.46
N ALA A 195 -6.59 -15.15 24.57
CA ALA A 195 -7.32 -15.34 25.80
C ALA A 195 -8.81 -14.99 25.66
N GLY A 196 -9.15 -13.90 24.96
CA GLY A 196 -10.52 -13.46 24.73
C GLY A 196 -11.34 -14.48 23.94
N MET A 197 -10.77 -14.99 22.84
CA MET A 197 -11.38 -16.00 21.98
C MET A 197 -11.52 -17.34 22.72
N ALA A 198 -10.48 -17.79 23.43
CA ALA A 198 -10.56 -18.99 24.26
C ALA A 198 -11.59 -18.87 25.40
N GLY A 199 -11.82 -17.65 25.87
CA GLY A 199 -12.86 -17.31 26.86
C GLY A 199 -14.27 -17.16 26.28
N GLY A 200 -14.43 -17.20 24.95
CA GLY A 200 -15.73 -17.08 24.27
C GLY A 200 -16.24 -15.65 24.09
N SER A 201 -15.37 -14.64 24.14
CA SER A 201 -15.76 -13.22 24.03
C SER A 201 -16.32 -12.84 22.66
N SER A 202 -15.91 -13.55 21.61
CA SER A 202 -16.39 -13.37 20.22
C SER A 202 -17.04 -14.66 19.72
N ALA A 203 -18.14 -15.07 20.37
CA ALA A 203 -18.81 -16.33 20.09
C ALA A 203 -19.22 -16.47 18.61
N GLY A 204 -18.90 -17.62 18.02
CA GLY A 204 -19.17 -17.90 16.60
C GLY A 204 -18.13 -17.34 15.63
N ALA A 205 -17.09 -16.67 16.12
CA ALA A 205 -15.89 -16.39 15.34
C ALA A 205 -14.78 -17.38 15.72
N SER A 206 -13.96 -17.76 14.74
CA SER A 206 -12.68 -18.43 14.94
C SER A 206 -11.60 -17.67 14.16
N ILE A 207 -10.39 -17.69 14.69
CA ILE A 207 -9.18 -17.23 14.00
C ILE A 207 -8.17 -18.36 14.22
N THR A 208 -7.48 -18.81 13.17
CA THR A 208 -6.42 -19.82 13.29
C THR A 208 -5.46 -19.46 14.42
N ASP A 209 -4.93 -20.46 15.14
CA ASP A 209 -3.90 -20.25 16.18
C ASP A 209 -2.76 -19.38 15.62
N ALA A 210 -2.78 -18.11 16.01
CA ALA A 210 -1.97 -17.05 15.43
C ALA A 210 -1.15 -16.37 16.51
N ASN A 211 0.00 -15.84 16.11
CA ASN A 211 0.79 -14.99 16.97
C ASN A 211 0.03 -13.68 17.22
N GLU A 212 0.24 -13.11 18.40
CA GLU A 212 -0.42 -11.88 18.84
C GLU A 212 0.63 -10.83 19.22
N ILE A 213 0.42 -9.59 18.78
CA ILE A 213 1.25 -8.45 19.18
C ILE A 213 0.31 -7.33 19.60
N LEU A 214 0.38 -6.95 20.88
CA LEU A 214 -0.52 -5.96 21.48
C LEU A 214 -0.22 -4.52 21.06
N GLU A 215 1.05 -4.19 20.81
CA GLU A 215 1.53 -2.85 20.44
C GLU A 215 2.19 -2.91 19.06
N TRP A 216 1.39 -3.18 18.03
CA TRP A 216 1.87 -3.22 16.65
C TRP A 216 1.84 -1.85 16.00
N HIS A 217 0.71 -1.16 16.09
CA HIS A 217 0.48 0.17 15.53
C HIS A 217 0.09 1.18 16.63
N PRO A 218 0.94 1.40 17.66
CA PRO A 218 0.62 2.26 18.79
C PRO A 218 0.63 3.77 18.44
N ASP A 219 1.17 4.13 17.28
CA ASP A 219 1.28 5.51 16.81
C ASP A 219 0.09 5.94 15.93
N GLY A 220 -0.97 5.12 15.86
CA GLY A 220 -2.21 5.47 15.16
C GLY A 220 -2.84 6.71 15.80
N GLU A 221 -3.16 7.70 14.98
CA GLU A 221 -3.78 8.97 15.37
C GLU A 221 -4.80 9.31 14.28
N TYR A 222 -6.06 9.05 14.59
CA TYR A 222 -7.17 9.08 13.66
C TYR A 222 -8.12 10.25 13.90
N GLY A 223 -7.91 11.03 14.96
CA GLY A 223 -8.70 12.22 15.25
C GLY A 223 -8.98 12.39 16.74
N ASP A 224 -9.62 13.51 17.07
CA ASP A 224 -9.85 13.91 18.47
C ASP A 224 -11.18 13.39 19.07
N THR A 225 -12.00 12.67 18.31
CA THR A 225 -13.32 12.22 18.81
C THR A 225 -13.22 10.92 19.61
N ALA A 226 -14.25 10.63 20.40
CA ALA A 226 -14.31 9.37 21.13
C ALA A 226 -14.40 8.15 20.19
N ASP A 227 -14.95 8.32 18.98
CA ASP A 227 -14.99 7.26 17.98
C ASP A 227 -13.57 7.03 17.41
N ASP A 228 -12.79 8.10 17.22
CA ASP A 228 -11.38 8.03 16.80
C ASP A 228 -10.50 7.36 17.86
N ASP A 229 -10.54 7.86 19.11
CA ASP A 229 -9.79 7.29 20.26
C ASP A 229 -10.05 5.77 20.40
N ASN A 230 -11.31 5.36 20.20
CA ASN A 230 -11.70 3.95 20.28
C ASN A 230 -11.22 3.15 19.06
N LEU A 231 -11.21 3.75 17.87
CA LEU A 231 -10.69 3.10 16.67
C LEU A 231 -9.16 2.94 16.74
N GLU A 232 -8.43 3.92 17.27
CA GLU A 232 -6.99 3.83 17.52
C GLU A 232 -6.66 2.63 18.42
N ALA A 233 -7.42 2.47 19.50
CA ALA A 233 -7.28 1.34 20.41
C ALA A 233 -7.57 -0.02 19.73
N VAL A 234 -8.52 -0.08 18.80
CA VAL A 234 -8.79 -1.28 17.99
C VAL A 234 -7.64 -1.56 17.03
N MET A 235 -7.10 -0.52 16.39
CA MET A 235 -6.05 -0.65 15.38
C MET A 235 -4.66 -0.90 15.95
N THR A 236 -4.45 -0.73 17.26
CA THR A 236 -3.14 -0.85 17.90
C THR A 236 -2.56 -2.28 17.84
N SER A 237 -3.41 -3.29 17.94
CA SER A 237 -2.99 -4.70 18.05
C SER A 237 -3.15 -5.46 16.74
N ILE A 238 -2.49 -6.61 16.62
CA ILE A 238 -2.69 -7.54 15.49
C ILE A 238 -2.72 -9.00 15.92
N ARG A 239 -3.34 -9.83 15.08
CA ARG A 239 -2.96 -11.23 14.90
C ARG A 239 -2.19 -11.40 13.61
N TRP A 240 -1.25 -12.34 13.61
CA TRP A 240 -0.44 -12.65 12.44
C TRP A 240 0.04 -14.09 12.41
N ASN A 241 0.33 -14.58 11.20
CA ASN A 241 0.91 -15.91 11.04
C ASN A 241 1.85 -15.97 9.84
N GLN A 242 2.75 -16.96 9.85
CA GLN A 242 3.55 -17.30 8.67
C GLN A 242 2.71 -18.05 7.64
N PRO A 243 3.15 -18.15 6.37
CA PRO A 243 2.52 -19.00 5.38
C PRO A 243 2.23 -20.41 5.94
N PRO A 244 1.01 -20.94 5.77
CA PRO A 244 0.01 -20.57 4.75
C PRO A 244 -0.85 -19.32 5.06
N GLY A 245 -0.77 -18.75 6.27
CA GLY A 245 -1.43 -17.50 6.62
C GLY A 245 -2.42 -17.58 7.78
N LEU A 246 -3.43 -16.70 7.77
CA LEU A 246 -4.50 -16.59 8.76
C LEU A 246 -5.83 -17.01 8.13
N ASP A 247 -6.54 -17.91 8.79
CA ASP A 247 -7.94 -18.19 8.46
C ASP A 247 -8.84 -17.60 9.55
N ILE A 248 -9.95 -17.01 9.12
CA ILE A 248 -10.99 -16.46 9.98
C ILE A 248 -12.32 -17.06 9.51
N ASP A 249 -13.02 -17.74 10.42
CA ASP A 249 -14.38 -18.21 10.15
C ASP A 249 -15.37 -17.46 11.03
N LEU A 250 -16.45 -16.97 10.42
CA LEU A 250 -17.56 -16.33 11.14
C LEU A 250 -18.84 -17.10 10.88
N ASN A 251 -19.57 -17.49 11.93
CA ASN A 251 -20.90 -18.07 11.78
C ASN A 251 -21.84 -17.03 11.16
N VAL A 252 -22.51 -17.40 10.08
CA VAL A 252 -23.47 -16.55 9.36
C VAL A 252 -24.76 -17.34 9.12
N GLU A 253 -25.79 -16.66 8.63
CA GLU A 253 -27.05 -17.30 8.25
C GLU A 253 -27.12 -17.42 6.72
N ALA A 254 -27.26 -18.64 6.21
CA ALA A 254 -27.39 -18.86 4.77
C ALA A 254 -28.56 -18.03 4.18
N GLY A 255 -28.27 -17.31 3.09
CA GLY A 255 -29.22 -16.42 2.41
C GLY A 255 -29.29 -15.00 2.97
N GLN A 256 -28.65 -14.71 4.11
CA GLN A 256 -28.56 -13.35 4.65
C GLN A 256 -27.47 -12.55 3.91
N GLU A 257 -27.77 -11.29 3.60
CA GLU A 257 -26.79 -10.35 3.04
C GLU A 257 -25.97 -9.69 4.16
N TYR A 258 -24.65 -9.57 3.94
CA TYR A 258 -23.71 -8.98 4.88
C TYR A 258 -22.79 -7.97 4.20
N LYS A 259 -22.23 -7.05 5.00
CA LYS A 259 -21.06 -6.25 4.63
C LYS A 259 -19.89 -6.58 5.55
N LEU A 260 -18.80 -7.06 4.98
CA LEU A 260 -17.53 -7.29 5.65
C LEU A 260 -16.65 -6.04 5.56
N GLN A 261 -15.97 -5.69 6.65
CA GLN A 261 -14.80 -4.84 6.65
C GLN A 261 -13.63 -5.53 7.37
N LEU A 262 -12.46 -5.60 6.73
CA LEU A 262 -11.20 -6.04 7.33
C LEU A 262 -10.27 -4.85 7.46
N LEU A 263 -9.75 -4.61 8.66
CA LEU A 263 -9.00 -3.40 9.00
C LEU A 263 -7.52 -3.73 9.20
N PHE A 264 -6.66 -2.96 8.53
CA PHE A 264 -5.22 -3.17 8.49
C PHE A 264 -4.44 -1.89 8.82
N ALA A 265 -3.37 -2.02 9.60
CA ALA A 265 -2.34 -1.01 9.75
C ALA A 265 -0.96 -1.66 9.90
N GLU A 266 0.02 -1.18 9.14
CA GLU A 266 1.39 -1.68 9.08
C GLU A 266 2.39 -0.67 9.69
N SER A 267 3.34 -1.20 10.48
CA SER A 267 4.26 -0.39 11.29
C SER A 267 5.75 -0.70 11.11
N CYS A 268 6.14 -1.82 10.49
CA CYS A 268 7.55 -2.17 10.32
C CYS A 268 7.96 -2.56 8.89
N CYS A 269 7.06 -3.18 8.14
CA CYS A 269 7.49 -4.15 7.16
C CYS A 269 6.81 -3.95 5.81
N ASP A 270 7.49 -4.35 4.74
CA ASP A 270 6.90 -4.41 3.41
C ASP A 270 6.06 -5.68 3.31
N ARG A 271 4.83 -5.59 3.82
CA ARG A 271 3.94 -6.72 4.02
C ARG A 271 2.94 -6.85 2.88
N GLY A 272 2.96 -8.00 2.22
CA GLY A 272 2.02 -8.32 1.15
C GLY A 272 1.53 -9.76 1.20
N PHE A 273 0.28 -9.95 0.81
CA PHE A 273 -0.45 -11.21 0.85
C PHE A 273 -1.71 -11.08 -0.01
N ASP A 274 -2.49 -12.13 -0.14
CA ASP A 274 -3.77 -12.17 -0.83
C ASP A 274 -4.90 -12.18 0.20
N ILE A 275 -6.05 -11.60 -0.17
CA ILE A 275 -7.30 -11.67 0.59
C ILE A 275 -8.25 -12.56 -0.20
N SER A 276 -8.66 -13.67 0.40
CA SER A 276 -9.62 -14.60 -0.19
C SER A 276 -10.88 -14.69 0.66
N ILE A 277 -12.03 -14.72 0.02
CA ILE A 277 -13.35 -14.86 0.63
C ILE A 277 -14.03 -16.06 -0.04
N GLU A 278 -14.55 -17.00 0.74
CA GLU A 278 -15.20 -18.22 0.23
C GLU A 278 -14.29 -19.04 -0.71
N GLY A 279 -12.97 -19.02 -0.45
CA GLY A 279 -11.97 -19.72 -1.27
C GLY A 279 -11.62 -19.05 -2.59
N GLU A 280 -12.24 -17.92 -2.93
CA GLU A 280 -11.93 -17.13 -4.12
C GLU A 280 -11.07 -15.92 -3.75
N VAL A 281 -10.05 -15.62 -4.54
CA VAL A 281 -9.16 -14.48 -4.29
C VAL A 281 -9.88 -13.17 -4.61
N GLY A 282 -10.23 -12.40 -3.58
CA GLY A 282 -10.83 -11.08 -3.70
C GLY A 282 -9.80 -10.00 -4.04
N VAL A 283 -8.63 -10.07 -3.42
CA VAL A 283 -7.50 -9.19 -3.71
C VAL A 283 -6.22 -10.00 -3.83
N ASP A 284 -5.59 -9.95 -5.00
CA ASP A 284 -4.31 -10.59 -5.30
C ASP A 284 -3.18 -9.55 -5.15
N ASN A 285 -2.04 -9.96 -4.57
CA ASN A 285 -0.89 -9.10 -4.30
C ASN A 285 -1.26 -7.85 -3.47
N PHE A 286 -2.14 -7.97 -2.49
CA PHE A 286 -2.39 -6.89 -1.53
C PHE A 286 -1.10 -6.54 -0.79
N ASN A 287 -0.92 -5.26 -0.49
CA ASN A 287 0.27 -4.74 0.16
C ASN A 287 -0.14 -3.51 0.98
N ILE A 288 -0.03 -3.63 2.30
CA ILE A 288 -0.72 -2.71 3.24
C ILE A 288 -0.11 -1.32 3.14
N GLN A 289 1.20 -1.21 3.30
CA GLN A 289 1.90 0.07 3.41
C GLN A 289 1.88 0.86 2.09
N ARG A 290 1.76 0.22 0.93
CA ARG A 290 1.51 0.94 -0.34
C ARG A 290 0.18 1.66 -0.32
N THR A 291 -0.83 1.02 0.23
CA THR A 291 -2.19 1.58 0.32
C THR A 291 -2.27 2.60 1.46
N GLN A 292 -1.63 2.32 2.59
CA GLN A 292 -1.54 3.19 3.78
C GLN A 292 -0.69 4.44 3.55
N GLY A 293 -0.01 4.58 2.39
CA GLY A 293 0.84 5.73 2.09
C GLY A 293 2.21 5.71 2.79
N GLY A 294 2.65 4.56 3.29
CA GLY A 294 3.96 4.35 3.92
C GLY A 294 3.90 3.39 5.12
N ILE A 295 5.07 2.90 5.52
CA ILE A 295 5.23 2.12 6.76
C ILE A 295 5.04 3.04 7.95
N ASN A 296 4.29 2.58 8.96
CA ASN A 296 3.99 3.30 10.20
C ASN A 296 3.36 4.68 9.97
N ASN A 297 2.52 4.81 8.94
CA ASN A 297 1.72 6.02 8.77
C ASN A 297 0.56 5.97 9.78
N GLY A 298 0.67 6.74 10.86
CA GLY A 298 -0.34 6.81 11.93
C GLY A 298 -1.60 7.57 11.54
N ALA A 299 -1.58 8.39 10.48
CA ALA A 299 -2.70 9.26 10.12
C ALA A 299 -3.81 8.57 9.30
N MET A 300 -3.63 7.30 8.94
CA MET A 300 -4.62 6.51 8.19
C MET A 300 -4.39 5.02 8.33
N GLY A 301 -5.47 4.25 8.25
CA GLY A 301 -5.44 2.80 8.07
C GLY A 301 -5.95 2.38 6.70
N VAL A 302 -5.97 1.07 6.46
CA VAL A 302 -6.45 0.44 5.22
C VAL A 302 -7.63 -0.46 5.54
N VAL A 303 -8.65 -0.44 4.68
CA VAL A 303 -9.81 -1.30 4.79
C VAL A 303 -10.03 -2.09 3.50
N TYR A 304 -10.29 -3.39 3.64
CA TYR A 304 -10.96 -4.17 2.61
C TYR A 304 -12.45 -4.26 2.94
N SER A 305 -13.32 -3.91 2.01
CA SER A 305 -14.78 -4.02 2.17
C SER A 305 -15.40 -4.92 1.11
N HIS A 306 -16.37 -5.75 1.50
CA HIS A 306 -17.09 -6.62 0.56
C HIS A 306 -18.53 -6.86 1.01
N SER A 307 -19.49 -6.75 0.10
CA SER A 307 -20.88 -7.13 0.33
C SER A 307 -21.20 -8.44 -0.37
N PHE A 308 -21.83 -9.38 0.34
CA PHE A 308 -22.15 -10.70 -0.18
C PHE A 308 -23.42 -11.26 0.46
N THR A 309 -24.02 -12.25 -0.19
CA THR A 309 -25.07 -13.09 0.41
C THR A 309 -24.44 -14.41 0.83
N ALA A 310 -24.56 -14.78 2.10
CA ALA A 310 -23.99 -16.02 2.61
C ALA A 310 -24.57 -17.24 1.90
N SER A 311 -23.72 -18.11 1.36
CA SER A 311 -24.14 -19.34 0.67
C SER A 311 -24.46 -20.48 1.62
N ASP A 312 -23.82 -20.49 2.79
CA ASP A 312 -24.04 -21.44 3.86
C ASP A 312 -23.93 -20.73 5.23
N ASP A 313 -23.69 -21.48 6.30
CA ASP A 313 -23.73 -20.98 7.67
C ASP A 313 -22.34 -20.53 8.19
N VAL A 314 -21.31 -20.48 7.34
CA VAL A 314 -19.95 -20.03 7.70
C VAL A 314 -19.38 -19.13 6.62
N LEU A 315 -18.96 -17.92 6.99
CA LEU A 315 -18.10 -17.08 6.15
C LEU A 315 -16.66 -17.52 6.34
N ASN A 316 -15.99 -17.94 5.27
CA ASN A 316 -14.57 -18.27 5.27
C ASN A 316 -13.73 -17.12 4.71
N ILE A 317 -12.82 -16.59 5.51
CA ILE A 317 -11.84 -15.56 5.11
C ILE A 317 -10.44 -16.15 5.26
N ASN A 318 -9.64 -16.10 4.19
CA ASN A 318 -8.23 -16.46 4.23
C ASN A 318 -7.38 -15.24 3.86
N LEU A 319 -6.45 -14.89 4.74
CA LEU A 319 -5.36 -13.97 4.46
C LEU A 319 -4.12 -14.83 4.27
N GLY A 320 -3.51 -14.82 3.09
CA GLY A 320 -2.48 -15.81 2.76
C GLY A 320 -1.81 -15.57 1.42
N GLY A 321 -1.38 -16.60 0.72
CA GLY A 321 -0.76 -16.44 -0.60
C GLY A 321 0.66 -15.84 -0.56
N VAL A 322 1.19 -15.50 -1.73
CA VAL A 322 2.54 -14.95 -1.89
C VAL A 322 2.51 -13.76 -2.83
N ASN A 323 2.74 -12.57 -2.28
CA ASN A 323 3.17 -11.40 -3.02
C ASN A 323 4.69 -11.48 -3.20
N ILE A 324 5.12 -11.88 -4.40
CA ILE A 324 6.54 -12.11 -4.72
C ILE A 324 7.41 -10.85 -4.61
N ASP A 325 6.78 -9.68 -4.67
CA ASP A 325 7.45 -8.39 -4.62
C ASP A 325 7.30 -7.70 -3.26
N ALA A 326 6.73 -8.38 -2.27
CA ALA A 326 6.74 -7.96 -0.87
C ALA A 326 7.90 -8.61 -0.10
N GLY A 327 8.61 -7.81 0.70
CA GLY A 327 9.67 -8.29 1.59
C GLY A 327 9.21 -9.21 2.73
N ASP A 328 7.92 -9.17 3.08
CA ASP A 328 7.29 -9.96 4.14
C ASP A 328 5.92 -10.47 3.65
N ASN A 329 5.69 -11.79 3.77
CA ASN A 329 4.46 -12.47 3.34
C ASN A 329 3.64 -13.05 4.51
N ASN A 330 3.86 -12.54 5.72
CA ASN A 330 3.09 -12.97 6.89
C ASN A 330 1.83 -12.08 6.99
N PRO A 331 0.61 -12.56 6.75
CA PRO A 331 -0.58 -11.72 6.88
C PRO A 331 -0.80 -11.22 8.30
N ILE A 332 -1.38 -10.03 8.41
CA ILE A 332 -1.80 -9.41 9.68
C ILE A 332 -3.27 -8.99 9.58
N LEU A 333 -3.93 -8.86 10.74
CA LEU A 333 -5.25 -8.25 10.86
C LEU A 333 -5.37 -7.51 12.19
N ASN A 334 -5.83 -6.26 12.16
CA ASN A 334 -5.98 -5.43 13.35
C ASN A 334 -7.40 -5.52 13.91
N GLY A 335 -8.40 -5.40 13.04
CA GLY A 335 -9.81 -5.47 13.40
C GLY A 335 -10.68 -5.93 12.25
N LEU A 336 -11.93 -6.28 12.54
CA LEU A 336 -12.93 -6.56 11.53
C LEU A 336 -14.33 -6.17 11.98
N THR A 337 -15.22 -5.93 11.02
CA THR A 337 -16.67 -5.83 11.24
C THR A 337 -17.43 -6.68 10.21
N LEU A 338 -18.58 -7.22 10.62
CA LEU A 338 -19.53 -7.88 9.74
C LEU A 338 -20.94 -7.34 10.05
N GLU A 339 -21.46 -6.49 9.17
CA GLU A 339 -22.79 -5.91 9.29
C GLU A 339 -23.84 -6.81 8.65
N VAL A 340 -24.97 -7.01 9.31
CA VAL A 340 -26.17 -7.64 8.73
C VAL A 340 -26.92 -6.59 7.92
N VAL A 341 -27.09 -6.82 6.62
CA VAL A 341 -27.90 -5.96 5.76
C VAL A 341 -29.37 -6.38 5.84
N PRO A 342 -30.29 -5.54 6.34
CA PRO A 342 -31.69 -5.93 6.46
C PRO A 342 -32.31 -6.20 5.08
N GLU A 343 -32.99 -7.33 4.94
CA GLU A 343 -33.85 -7.60 3.78
C GLU A 343 -34.78 -6.40 3.53
N PRO A 344 -34.94 -5.92 2.27
CA PRO A 344 -35.84 -4.82 2.00
C PRO A 344 -37.25 -5.24 2.43
N SER A 345 -37.76 -4.56 3.46
CA SER A 345 -39.07 -4.87 4.01
C SER A 345 -40.11 -4.94 2.88
N GLY A 346 -41.00 -5.94 2.90
CA GLY A 346 -41.96 -6.21 1.82
C GLY A 346 -42.85 -5.02 1.41
N LEU A 347 -42.91 -3.95 2.23
CA LEU A 347 -43.53 -2.67 1.88
C LEU A 347 -42.84 -1.94 0.72
N SER A 348 -41.52 -2.02 0.61
CA SER A 348 -40.74 -1.44 -0.50
C SER A 348 -41.03 -2.14 -1.83
N LEU A 349 -41.20 -3.48 -1.79
CA LEU A 349 -41.58 -4.29 -2.95
C LEU A 349 -43.04 -4.05 -3.39
N ILE A 350 -43.96 -3.82 -2.45
CA ILE A 350 -45.36 -3.49 -2.75
C ILE A 350 -45.49 -2.08 -3.39
N LEU A 351 -44.71 -1.09 -2.94
CA LEU A 351 -44.72 0.24 -3.55
C LEU A 351 -44.23 0.23 -5.02
N LEU A 352 -43.18 -0.54 -5.32
CA LEU A 352 -42.68 -0.74 -6.69
C LEU A 352 -43.70 -1.52 -7.56
N GLY A 353 -44.34 -2.54 -7.00
CA GLY A 353 -45.40 -3.29 -7.68
C GLY A 353 -46.64 -2.43 -8.01
N LEU A 354 -47.04 -1.53 -7.11
CA LEU A 354 -48.18 -0.63 -7.32
C LEU A 354 -47.89 0.47 -8.37
N LEU A 355 -46.67 1.01 -8.43
CA LEU A 355 -46.27 1.92 -9.51
C LEU A 355 -46.26 1.23 -10.89
N GLY A 356 -45.85 -0.04 -10.96
CA GLY A 356 -45.89 -0.84 -12.18
C GLY A 356 -47.32 -1.13 -12.68
N ILE A 357 -48.30 -1.24 -11.76
CA ILE A 357 -49.72 -1.45 -12.12
C ILE A 357 -50.40 -0.13 -12.52
N LEU A 358 -50.06 0.99 -11.88
CA LEU A 358 -50.61 2.31 -12.21
C LEU A 358 -50.13 2.85 -13.57
N THR A 359 -48.95 2.46 -14.03
CA THR A 359 -48.42 2.82 -15.36
C THR A 359 -48.96 1.96 -16.51
N ARG A 360 -49.50 0.76 -16.22
CA ARG A 360 -50.04 -0.16 -17.24
C ARG A 360 -51.52 0.08 -17.59
N ARG A 361 -52.22 0.98 -16.87
CA ARG A 361 -53.65 1.29 -17.08
C ARG A 361 -53.95 2.49 -17.98
N ARG A 362 -52.97 2.97 -18.75
CA ARG A 362 -53.17 3.97 -19.82
C ARG A 362 -52.65 3.45 -21.17
N ARG A 363 -53.41 2.57 -21.82
CA ARG A 363 -53.51 2.46 -23.28
C ARG A 363 -54.91 2.01 -23.65
#